data_AF-A0A2W5SSG1-F1
#
_entry.id   AF-A0A2W5SSG1-F1
#
_cell.length_a   1.000
_cell.length_b   1.000
_cell.length_c   1.000
_cell.angle_alpha   90.00
_cell.angle_beta   90.00
_cell.angle_gamma   90.00
#
_symmetry.space_group_name_H-M   'P 1'
#
loop_
_entity.id
_entity.type
_entity.pdbx_description
1 polymer ?
#
loop_
_entity_poly.entity_id
_entity_poly.type
_entity_poly.pdbx_seq_one_letter_code
_entity_poly.pdbx_strand_id
1 'polypeptide(L)'
;MYPEGDPRGAELLLRARERHAGTREMAALETLIVATEEISGLRPNIDFMLAAICHLNRLPATPALVMFAAGRLAGWLAHALEQQAQGRLIRPRASYTGVTPPATSP
;
A
#
# COMPACT_ATOMS: atom_id res chain seq x y z
N MET A 1 5.55 -0.84 -11.11
CA MET A 1 4.99 -2.21 -11.03
C MET A 1 3.65 -2.31 -11.77
N TYR A 2 2.80 -1.28 -11.76
CA TYR A 2 1.51 -1.29 -12.47
C TYR A 2 1.37 -0.08 -13.42
N PRO A 3 1.78 -0.18 -14.69
CA PRO A 3 1.71 0.93 -15.65
C PRO A 3 0.27 1.34 -15.99
N GLU A 4 -0.66 0.37 -16.04
CA GLU A 4 -2.07 0.62 -16.37
C GLU A 4 -2.97 0.90 -15.14
N GLY A 5 -2.36 1.02 -13.96
CA GLY A 5 -3.06 1.16 -12.68
C GLY A 5 -3.16 -0.14 -11.88
N ASP A 6 -3.45 -0.01 -10.58
CA ASP A 6 -3.56 -1.14 -9.65
C ASP A 6 -4.91 -1.87 -9.83
N PRO A 7 -4.92 -3.15 -10.25
CA PRO A 7 -6.18 -3.89 -10.46
C PRO A 7 -6.99 -4.06 -9.18
N ARG A 8 -6.34 -4.06 -8.01
CA ARG A 8 -7.01 -4.17 -6.71
C ARG A 8 -7.70 -2.86 -6.35
N GLY A 9 -7.07 -1.73 -6.68
CA GLY A 9 -7.67 -0.42 -6.55
C GLY A 9 -8.91 -0.28 -7.43
N ALA A 10 -8.82 -0.74 -8.69
CA ALA A 10 -9.94 -0.75 -9.62
C ALA A 10 -11.14 -1.58 -9.10
N GLU A 11 -10.89 -2.79 -8.61
CA GLU A 11 -11.93 -3.67 -8.06
C GLU A 11 -12.61 -3.07 -6.82
N LEU A 12 -11.84 -2.50 -5.89
CA LEU A 12 -12.44 -1.87 -4.71
C LEU A 12 -13.23 -0.61 -5.07
N LEU A 13 -12.79 0.15 -6.08
CA LEU A 13 -13.52 1.32 -6.56
C LEU A 13 -14.86 0.93 -7.19
N LEU A 14 -14.90 -0.15 -7.98
CA LEU A 14 -16.14 -0.71 -8.51
C LEU A 14 -17.12 -1.05 -7.38
N ARG A 15 -16.67 -1.80 -6.37
CA ARG A 15 -17.51 -2.17 -5.22
C ARG A 15 -17.98 -0.96 -4.39
N ALA A 16 -17.11 0.04 -4.24
CA ALA A 16 -17.45 1.28 -3.55
C ALA A 16 -18.58 2.03 -4.29
N ARG A 17 -18.48 2.13 -5.62
CA ARG A 17 -19.52 2.72 -6.48
C ARG A 17 -20.85 2.01 -6.34
N GLU A 18 -20.85 0.67 -6.38
CA GLU A 18 -22.07 -0.13 -6.21
C GLU A 18 -22.72 0.07 -4.84
N ARG A 19 -21.92 0.11 -3.77
CA ARG A 19 -22.43 0.16 -2.39
C ARG A 19 -22.87 1.56 -1.96
N HIS A 20 -22.20 2.60 -2.44
CA HIS A 20 -22.39 3.98 -2.00
C HIS A 20 -22.95 4.88 -3.11
N ALA A 21 -23.59 4.28 -4.13
CA ALA A 21 -24.23 4.99 -5.23
C ALA A 21 -25.18 6.09 -4.72
N GLY A 22 -25.07 7.29 -5.30
CA GLY A 22 -25.94 8.43 -4.96
C GLY A 22 -25.62 9.13 -3.64
N THR A 23 -24.62 8.68 -2.87
CA THR A 23 -24.20 9.37 -1.64
C THR A 23 -23.31 10.57 -1.96
N ARG A 24 -23.33 11.58 -1.09
CA ARG A 24 -22.47 12.77 -1.22
C ARG A 24 -20.99 12.40 -1.05
N GLU A 25 -20.71 11.49 -0.14
CA GLU A 25 -19.36 11.01 0.16
C GLU A 25 -18.75 10.32 -1.07
N MET A 26 -19.52 9.49 -1.77
CA MET A 26 -19.05 8.86 -3.02
C MET A 26 -18.83 9.88 -4.13
N ALA A 27 -19.72 10.86 -4.30
CA ALA A 27 -19.54 11.92 -5.30
C ALA A 27 -18.29 12.78 -5.03
N ALA A 28 -18.01 13.09 -3.75
CA ALA A 28 -16.80 13.79 -3.35
C ALA A 28 -15.54 12.96 -3.64
N LEU A 29 -15.58 11.65 -3.39
CA LEU A 29 -14.48 10.73 -3.70
C LEU A 29 -14.20 10.66 -5.20
N GLU A 30 -15.22 10.57 -6.06
CA GLU A 30 -15.05 10.60 -7.52
C GLU A 30 -14.37 11.90 -7.98
N THR A 31 -14.81 13.03 -7.43
CA THR A 31 -14.22 14.34 -7.74
C THR A 31 -12.73 14.37 -7.38
N LEU A 32 -12.36 13.83 -6.21
CA LEU A 32 -10.98 13.73 -5.78
C LEU A 32 -10.15 12.82 -6.69
N ILE A 33 -10.71 11.68 -7.11
CA ILE A 33 -10.05 10.72 -8.01
C ILE A 33 -9.73 11.38 -9.36
N VAL A 34 -10.71 12.05 -9.97
CA VAL A 34 -10.54 12.75 -11.26
C VAL A 34 -9.46 13.83 -11.14
N ALA A 35 -9.57 14.71 -10.14
CA ALA A 35 -8.59 15.78 -9.95
C ALA A 35 -7.16 15.23 -9.69
N THR A 36 -7.04 14.13 -8.94
CA THR A 36 -5.74 13.51 -8.68
C THR A 36 -5.14 12.90 -9.94
N GLU A 37 -5.95 12.22 -10.76
CA GLU A 37 -5.50 11.64 -12.03
C GLU A 37 -5.09 12.74 -13.03
N GLU A 38 -5.84 13.84 -13.12
CA GLU A 38 -5.49 14.98 -13.97
C GLU A 38 -4.17 15.65 -13.57
N ILE A 39 -3.92 15.80 -12.27
CA ILE A 39 -2.71 16.48 -11.76
C ILE A 39 -1.48 15.57 -11.80
N SER A 40 -1.65 14.29 -11.44
CA SER A 40 -0.52 13.38 -11.20
C SER A 40 -0.38 12.24 -12.21
N GLY A 41 -1.42 11.97 -13.00
CA GLY A 41 -1.51 10.77 -13.85
C GLY A 41 -1.68 9.47 -13.06
N LEU A 42 -1.87 9.53 -11.74
CA LEU A 42 -1.98 8.36 -10.89
C LEU A 42 -3.44 7.97 -10.63
N ARG A 43 -3.72 6.68 -10.79
CA ARG A 43 -5.01 6.07 -10.47
C ARG A 43 -5.03 5.54 -9.03
N PRO A 44 -6.22 5.37 -8.43
CA PRO A 44 -6.37 4.76 -7.11
C PRO A 44 -5.66 3.42 -7.02
N ASN A 45 -4.78 3.30 -6.03
CA ASN A 45 -4.16 2.03 -5.64
C ASN A 45 -4.91 1.40 -4.45
N ILE A 46 -4.47 0.21 -4.03
CA ILE A 46 -5.06 -0.48 -2.88
C ILE A 46 -5.08 0.39 -1.62
N ASP A 47 -4.00 1.13 -1.32
CA ASP A 47 -3.87 1.89 -0.07
C ASP A 47 -4.83 3.08 -0.04
N PHE A 48 -4.95 3.78 -1.16
CA PHE A 48 -5.96 4.83 -1.35
C PHE A 48 -7.36 4.27 -1.13
N MET A 49 -7.66 3.11 -1.70
CA MET A 49 -8.99 2.51 -1.58
C MET A 49 -9.29 2.00 -0.16
N LEU A 50 -8.30 1.53 0.61
CA LEU A 50 -8.49 1.19 2.03
C LEU A 50 -8.85 2.43 2.86
N ALA A 51 -8.22 3.57 2.57
CA ALA A 51 -8.59 4.85 3.19
C ALA A 51 -9.99 5.32 2.76
N ALA A 52 -10.32 5.18 1.47
CA ALA A 52 -11.63 5.52 0.93
C ALA A 52 -12.75 4.67 1.58
N ILE A 53 -12.53 3.37 1.80
CA ILE A 53 -13.48 2.51 2.53
C ILE A 53 -13.73 3.04 3.94
N CYS A 54 -12.68 3.45 4.66
CA CYS A 54 -12.84 4.03 5.99
C CYS A 54 -13.65 5.34 5.94
N HIS A 55 -13.34 6.22 4.97
CA HIS A 55 -14.05 7.48 4.79
C HIS A 55 -15.54 7.28 4.48
N LEU A 56 -15.87 6.45 3.48
CA LEU A 56 -17.24 6.17 3.04
C LEU A 56 -18.09 5.52 4.14
N ASN A 57 -17.47 4.80 5.07
CA ASN A 57 -18.14 4.12 6.19
C ASN A 57 -17.99 4.86 7.52
N ARG A 58 -17.44 6.08 7.52
CA ARG A 58 -17.24 6.92 8.73
C ARG A 58 -16.46 6.22 9.83
N LEU A 59 -15.48 5.41 9.44
CA LEU A 59 -14.57 4.74 10.35
C LEU A 59 -13.37 5.65 10.66
N PRO A 60 -12.72 5.48 11.83
CA PRO A 60 -11.41 6.10 12.07
C PRO A 60 -10.37 5.60 11.05
N ALA A 61 -9.16 6.16 11.05
CA ALA A 61 -8.12 5.77 10.09
C ALA A 61 -7.50 4.39 10.39
N THR A 62 -7.45 3.98 11.66
CA THR A 62 -6.78 2.74 12.12
C THR A 62 -7.23 1.46 11.39
N PRO A 63 -8.53 1.22 11.11
CA PRO A 63 -8.99 0.03 10.40
C PRO A 63 -8.38 -0.17 9.01
N ALA A 64 -7.94 0.88 8.30
CA ALA A 64 -7.27 0.72 7.01
C ALA A 64 -6.02 -0.16 7.13
N LEU A 65 -5.18 0.12 8.14
CA LEU A 65 -3.99 -0.66 8.42
C LEU A 65 -4.31 -2.07 8.92
N VAL A 66 -5.39 -2.22 9.71
CA VAL A 66 -5.84 -3.53 10.18
C VAL A 66 -6.31 -4.41 9.02
N MET A 67 -7.10 -3.86 8.09
CA MET A 67 -7.53 -4.57 6.87
C MET A 67 -6.34 -4.97 6.00
N PHE A 68 -5.38 -4.06 5.81
CA PHE A 68 -4.13 -4.36 5.12
C PHE A 68 -3.40 -5.53 5.78
N ALA A 69 -3.13 -5.44 7.08
CA ALA A 69 -2.41 -6.47 7.81
C ALA A 69 -3.14 -7.82 7.72
N ALA A 70 -4.46 -7.83 7.98
CA ALA A 70 -5.28 -9.02 7.89
C ALA A 70 -5.21 -9.68 6.50
N GLY A 71 -5.31 -8.90 5.42
CA GLY A 71 -5.18 -9.40 4.05
C GLY A 71 -3.77 -9.90 3.71
N ARG A 72 -2.73 -9.41 4.40
CA ARG A 72 -1.34 -9.82 4.17
C ARG A 72 -0.90 -11.03 4.98
N LEU A 73 -1.55 -11.34 6.10
CA LEU A 73 -1.17 -12.44 7.00
C LEU A 73 -0.95 -13.76 6.26
N ALA A 74 -1.87 -14.16 5.38
CA ALA A 74 -1.74 -15.41 4.63
C ALA A 74 -0.45 -15.46 3.79
N GLY A 75 -0.12 -14.37 3.10
CA GLY A 75 1.10 -14.27 2.31
C GLY A 75 2.37 -14.20 3.16
N TRP A 76 2.33 -13.53 4.31
CA TRP A 76 3.47 -13.52 5.24
C TRP A 76 3.76 -14.91 5.80
N LEU A 77 2.72 -15.65 6.19
CA LEU A 77 2.86 -17.03 6.66
C LEU A 77 3.39 -17.94 5.54
N ALA A 78 2.86 -17.83 4.32
CA ALA A 78 3.35 -18.59 3.18
C ALA A 78 4.84 -18.33 2.92
N HIS A 79 5.25 -17.06 2.84
CA HIS A 79 6.66 -16.71 2.65
C HIS A 79 7.56 -17.17 3.79
N ALA A 80 7.08 -17.13 5.05
CA ALA A 80 7.85 -17.64 6.18
C ALA A 80 8.10 -19.16 6.04
N LEU A 81 7.09 -19.93 5.66
CA LEU A 81 7.21 -21.37 5.42
C LEU A 81 8.13 -21.68 4.23
N GLU A 82 8.00 -20.96 3.13
CA GLU A 82 8.89 -21.07 1.96
C GLU A 82 10.36 -20.79 2.33
N GLN A 83 10.58 -19.74 3.12
CA GLN A 83 11.91 -19.35 3.58
C GLN A 83 12.51 -20.41 4.51
N GLN A 84 11.71 -21.00 5.39
CA GLN A 84 12.13 -22.11 6.25
C GLN A 84 12.53 -23.34 5.44
N ALA A 85 11.77 -23.67 4.39
CA ALA A 85 12.06 -24.80 3.52
C ALA A 85 13.33 -24.59 2.68
N GLN A 86 13.61 -23.36 2.22
CA GLN A 86 14.81 -23.04 1.45
C GLN A 86 16.10 -23.07 2.29
N GLY A 87 16.01 -22.78 3.60
CA GLY A 87 17.13 -22.87 4.54
C GLY A 87 18.27 -21.87 4.31
N ARG A 88 18.07 -20.83 3.47
CA ARG A 88 19.10 -19.82 3.14
C ARG A 88 18.66 -18.44 3.57
N LEU A 89 19.44 -17.80 4.44
CA LEU A 89 19.21 -16.41 4.82
C LEU A 89 19.91 -15.45 3.87
N ILE A 90 19.25 -14.34 3.56
CA ILE A 90 19.92 -13.20 2.91
C ILE A 90 20.98 -12.62 3.85
N ARG A 91 22.16 -12.28 3.30
CA ARG A 91 23.24 -11.59 4.02
C ARG A 91 23.68 -10.35 3.23
N PRO A 92 22.89 -9.26 3.27
CA PRO A 92 23.23 -8.03 2.57
C PRO A 92 24.58 -7.49 3.08
N ARG A 93 25.42 -6.99 2.16
CA ARG A 93 26.66 -6.29 2.51
C ARG A 93 26.46 -4.80 2.28
N ALA A 94 26.93 -3.99 3.22
CA ALA A 94 26.94 -2.54 3.09
C ALA A 94 28.29 -2.06 2.54
N SER A 95 28.26 -0.97 1.77
CA SER A 95 29.46 -0.20 1.45
C SER A 95 29.63 0.88 2.52
N TYR A 96 30.81 0.95 3.16
CA TYR A 96 31.10 2.00 4.11
C TYR A 96 31.47 3.29 3.38
N THR A 97 30.71 4.36 3.61
CA THR A 97 30.96 5.70 3.06
C THR A 97 31.16 6.75 4.15
N GLY A 98 31.49 6.31 5.38
CA GLY A 98 31.79 7.20 6.48
C GLY A 98 33.23 7.72 6.42
N VAL A 99 33.55 8.65 7.33
CA VAL A 99 34.92 9.18 7.46
C VAL A 99 35.90 8.08 7.88
N THR A 100 37.06 8.03 7.23
CA THR A 100 38.14 7.15 7.63
C THR A 100 38.70 7.61 8.99
N PRO A 101 38.89 6.71 9.97
CA PRO A 101 39.53 7.07 11.23
C PRO A 101 40.92 7.69 10.99
N PRO A 102 41.33 8.67 11.80
CA PRO A 102 42.69 9.20 11.72
C PRO A 102 43.70 8.09 12.00
N ALA A 103 44.88 8.16 11.37
CA ALA A 103 45.95 7.21 11.62
C ALA A 103 46.35 7.25 13.09
N THR A 104 46.44 6.07 13.73
CA THR A 104 46.98 5.93 15.08
C THR A 104 48.48 6.20 15.05
N SER A 105 48.94 7.23 15.76
CA SER A 105 50.37 7.45 16.00
C SER A 105 50.93 6.33 16.90
N PRO A 106 52.21 5.92 16.70
CA PRO A 106 52.85 4.87 17.49
C PRO A 106 53.00 5.22 18.96
#